data_AF-I0KB86-F1
#
_entry.id   AF-I0KB86-F1
#
_cell.length_a   1.000
_cell.length_b   1.000
_cell.length_c   1.000
_cell.angle_alpha   90.00
_cell.angle_beta   90.00
_cell.angle_gamma   90.00
#
_symmetry.space_group_name_H-M   'P 1'
#
loop_
_entity.id
_entity.type
_entity.pdbx_description
1 polymer ?
#
loop_
_entity_poly.entity_id
_entity_poly.type
_entity_poly.pdbx_seq_one_letter_code
_entity_poly.pdbx_strand_id
1 'polypeptide(L)'
;MTPKSRLFLVLCAGLIRSVSAQVTPIAIPAEAQQAAKGVRPEAVEAHMRYLADDKLAGRKPGTPGFELAAQYVEKQFQTLGFKPAGQRGTYRQAVPLRKAQVREEGSSMVLTQNGLTYPLTYGRNFVLSPNFGEATSEVSAEVVFVGFGVSAPELGYDDYANIDVKGKIVACFNGAPASFPSNQRAYSGSAKQEVAAARGAVGIITFSLPTDMRARIESNAPRNRQATYRWTDAQGRAQRTYPQLRVVASLGDSTCRALFANAPRSFADARVAANQSKPQAFPLNVSVQARTQTDLADGLVGENIVGLLPGTDPKLKDEYVVYVSHLDHLGITRPIKGDSINNGAHDNASGVAINLEAARLFSTLPQKPRRSILFVALTGEEMGLLGSDYFASNPTVPKQQIVANLCLDMPFFFHPLLDIVPYGSEHSSMKGAVEAAASFVGVQIAKDPIPEQSVFMRSDHFSFVRQGIPAIYVKSGSTTGDSRDGTKLNLDWRASTYHTPQDDMNQPFDWSAAARHVQLQFLIGYLTAQANERPVWNKGDFFGTKFGGNNPIR
;
A
#
# COMPACT_ATOMS: atom_id res chain seq x y z
N MET A 1 74.51 44.36 9.38
CA MET A 1 73.30 43.62 9.84
C MET A 1 72.11 44.52 9.60
N THR A 2 71.26 44.15 8.63
CA THR A 2 70.22 44.95 7.99
C THR A 2 68.98 45.18 8.89
N PRO A 3 68.28 46.33 8.75
CA PRO A 3 67.21 46.74 9.65
C PRO A 3 65.81 46.32 9.20
N LYS A 4 64.90 46.37 10.18
CA LYS A 4 63.50 45.94 10.19
C LYS A 4 62.59 46.76 9.26
N SER A 5 61.71 46.08 8.52
CA SER A 5 60.51 46.66 7.89
C SER A 5 59.25 46.14 8.59
N ARG A 6 58.45 47.06 9.16
CA ARG A 6 57.10 46.78 9.72
C ARG A 6 56.06 46.81 8.60
N LEU A 7 55.27 45.74 8.45
CA LEU A 7 54.11 45.68 7.57
C LEU A 7 52.83 45.80 8.42
N PHE A 8 52.01 46.81 8.15
CA PHE A 8 50.68 46.98 8.74
C PHE A 8 49.68 46.11 7.97
N LEU A 9 49.01 45.18 8.67
CA LEU A 9 47.90 44.40 8.12
C LEU A 9 46.57 45.09 8.50
N VAL A 10 45.80 45.52 7.51
CA VAL A 10 44.42 46.00 7.68
C VAL A 10 43.50 44.77 7.64
N LEU A 11 42.78 44.52 8.73
CA LEU A 11 41.81 43.44 8.86
C LEU A 11 40.42 43.93 8.42
N CYS A 12 39.94 43.51 7.25
CA CYS A 12 38.55 43.72 6.83
C CYS A 12 37.65 42.62 7.44
N ALA A 13 36.85 42.97 8.44
CA ALA A 13 35.82 42.10 9.00
C ALA A 13 34.58 42.10 8.09
N GLY A 14 34.42 41.07 7.26
CA GLY A 14 33.21 40.83 6.48
C GLY A 14 32.11 40.22 7.35
N LEU A 15 31.02 40.97 7.57
CA LEU A 15 29.78 40.49 8.19
C LEU A 15 29.08 39.50 7.25
N ILE A 16 29.12 38.20 7.58
CA ILE A 16 28.29 37.18 6.95
C ILE A 16 26.87 37.31 7.52
N ARG A 17 25.95 37.94 6.77
CA ARG A 17 24.51 37.90 7.06
C ARG A 17 23.97 36.53 6.65
N SER A 18 23.63 35.71 7.62
CA SER A 18 22.84 34.49 7.44
C SER A 18 21.43 34.88 6.97
N VAL A 19 21.18 34.74 5.66
CA VAL A 19 19.84 34.84 5.09
C VAL A 19 19.12 33.55 5.43
N SER A 20 18.34 33.55 6.52
CA SER A 20 17.33 32.52 6.75
C SER A 20 16.26 32.70 5.67
N ALA A 21 16.18 31.77 4.71
CA ALA A 21 15.10 31.75 3.73
C ALA A 21 13.77 31.60 4.50
N GLN A 22 13.01 32.70 4.62
CA GLN A 22 11.63 32.64 5.10
C GLN A 22 10.84 31.88 4.05
N VAL A 23 10.33 30.70 4.42
CA VAL A 23 9.40 29.94 3.58
C VAL A 23 8.09 30.72 3.56
N THR A 24 7.81 31.39 2.45
CA THR A 24 6.52 32.07 2.26
C THR A 24 5.41 31.03 2.23
N PRO A 25 4.37 31.14 3.08
CA PRO A 25 3.24 30.21 3.06
C PRO A 25 2.57 30.20 1.69
N ILE A 26 2.23 29.01 1.19
CA ILE A 26 1.48 28.87 -0.06
C ILE A 26 0.06 29.44 0.16
N ALA A 27 -0.26 30.53 -0.52
CA ALA A 27 -1.59 31.13 -0.47
C ALA A 27 -2.57 30.32 -1.34
N ILE A 28 -3.77 30.06 -0.82
CA ILE A 28 -4.85 29.40 -1.58
C ILE A 28 -5.58 30.47 -2.42
N PRO A 29 -5.64 30.32 -3.76
CA PRO A 29 -6.37 31.25 -4.63
C PRO A 29 -7.85 31.38 -4.26
N ALA A 30 -8.43 32.57 -4.46
CA ALA A 30 -9.79 32.89 -4.02
C ALA A 30 -10.86 31.96 -4.62
N GLU A 31 -10.70 31.57 -5.89
CA GLU A 31 -11.58 30.63 -6.57
C GLU A 31 -11.54 29.24 -5.94
N ALA A 32 -10.38 28.79 -5.47
CA ALA A 32 -10.24 27.52 -4.76
C ALA A 32 -10.81 27.61 -3.35
N GLN A 33 -10.63 28.73 -2.65
CA GLN A 33 -11.29 28.95 -1.35
C GLN A 33 -12.82 28.92 -1.49
N GLN A 34 -13.36 29.57 -2.54
CA GLN A 34 -14.80 29.60 -2.79
C GLN A 34 -15.33 28.21 -3.15
N ALA A 35 -14.64 27.46 -4.00
CA ALA A 35 -15.00 26.08 -4.31
C ALA A 35 -14.97 25.19 -3.06
N ALA A 36 -13.91 25.27 -2.24
CA ALA A 36 -13.80 24.50 -1.00
C ALA A 36 -14.89 24.84 0.04
N LYS A 37 -15.38 26.08 0.07
CA LYS A 37 -16.53 26.47 0.92
C LYS A 37 -17.86 25.93 0.39
N GLY A 38 -17.93 25.55 -0.89
CA GLY A 38 -19.12 25.00 -1.53
C GLY A 38 -19.29 23.49 -1.38
N VAL A 39 -18.53 22.82 -0.51
CA VAL A 39 -18.69 21.39 -0.19
C VAL A 39 -20.08 21.11 0.37
N ARG A 40 -20.63 19.97 -0.02
CA ARG A 40 -21.94 19.48 0.41
C ARG A 40 -21.79 18.17 1.20
N PRO A 41 -21.83 18.18 2.54
CA PRO A 41 -21.79 16.95 3.33
C PRO A 41 -22.89 15.96 2.94
N GLU A 42 -24.08 16.44 2.60
CA GLU A 42 -25.21 15.64 2.14
C GLU A 42 -24.95 14.92 0.80
N ALA A 43 -24.07 15.45 -0.05
CA ALA A 43 -23.66 14.79 -1.28
C ALA A 43 -22.76 13.57 -0.97
N VAL A 44 -21.85 13.72 -0.01
CA VAL A 44 -21.00 12.60 0.46
C VAL A 44 -21.87 11.50 1.05
N GLU A 45 -22.83 11.87 1.91
CA GLU A 45 -23.79 10.92 2.47
C GLU A 45 -24.59 10.20 1.38
N ALA A 46 -25.12 10.92 0.39
CA ALA A 46 -25.89 10.32 -0.71
C ALA A 46 -25.07 9.33 -1.54
N HIS A 47 -23.81 9.67 -1.85
CA HIS A 47 -22.88 8.77 -2.54
C HIS A 47 -22.63 7.51 -1.71
N MET A 48 -22.34 7.65 -0.42
CA MET A 48 -22.13 6.52 0.48
C MET A 48 -23.36 5.62 0.60
N ARG A 49 -24.55 6.21 0.79
CA ARG A 49 -25.82 5.46 0.87
C ARG A 49 -26.07 4.61 -0.37
N TYR A 50 -25.81 5.13 -1.56
CA TYR A 50 -25.95 4.35 -2.78
C TYR A 50 -24.91 3.24 -2.86
N LEU A 51 -23.63 3.58 -2.63
CA LEU A 51 -22.53 2.64 -2.79
C LEU A 51 -22.61 1.51 -1.77
N ALA A 52 -23.04 1.78 -0.54
CA ALA A 52 -23.20 0.82 0.54
C ALA A 52 -24.61 0.18 0.62
N ASP A 53 -25.43 0.32 -0.43
CA ASP A 53 -26.78 -0.27 -0.47
C ASP A 53 -26.71 -1.80 -0.65
N ASP A 54 -27.58 -2.55 0.02
CA ASP A 54 -27.68 -4.01 -0.08
C ASP A 54 -27.83 -4.51 -1.52
N LYS A 55 -28.46 -3.71 -2.40
CA LYS A 55 -28.61 -4.06 -3.82
C LYS A 55 -27.28 -4.20 -4.55
N LEU A 56 -26.20 -3.61 -4.03
CA LEU A 56 -24.83 -3.75 -4.55
C LEU A 56 -24.11 -4.98 -3.97
N ALA A 57 -24.74 -5.74 -3.08
CA ALA A 57 -24.27 -7.04 -2.58
C ALA A 57 -22.78 -7.06 -2.18
N GLY A 58 -22.30 -5.95 -1.59
CA GLY A 58 -20.93 -5.75 -1.14
C GLY A 58 -19.86 -5.58 -2.23
N ARG A 59 -20.26 -5.28 -3.47
CA ARG A 59 -19.38 -4.80 -4.57
C ARG A 59 -18.11 -5.63 -4.80
N LYS A 60 -18.16 -6.96 -4.66
CA LYS A 60 -16.97 -7.78 -4.94
C LYS A 60 -16.61 -7.72 -6.43
N PRO A 61 -15.31 -7.65 -6.82
CA PRO A 61 -14.92 -7.58 -8.23
C PRO A 61 -15.52 -8.72 -9.06
N GLY A 62 -16.01 -8.41 -10.26
CA GLY A 62 -16.64 -9.37 -11.17
C GLY A 62 -18.06 -9.79 -10.80
N THR A 63 -18.71 -9.15 -9.81
CA THR A 63 -20.10 -9.41 -9.46
C THR A 63 -21.07 -8.36 -10.05
N PRO A 64 -22.37 -8.69 -10.21
CA PRO A 64 -23.37 -7.69 -10.63
C PRO A 64 -23.42 -6.45 -9.73
N GLY A 65 -23.15 -6.62 -8.44
CA GLY A 65 -23.10 -5.52 -7.48
C GLY A 65 -21.95 -4.54 -7.72
N PHE A 66 -20.78 -5.05 -8.11
CA PHE A 66 -19.67 -4.19 -8.53
C PHE A 66 -19.99 -3.47 -9.85
N GLU A 67 -20.65 -4.15 -10.79
CA GLU A 67 -21.08 -3.52 -12.06
C GLU A 67 -22.01 -2.32 -11.82
N LEU A 68 -22.98 -2.44 -10.91
CA LEU A 68 -23.84 -1.32 -10.52
C LEU A 68 -23.04 -0.15 -9.92
N ALA A 69 -22.05 -0.46 -9.08
CA ALA A 69 -21.17 0.55 -8.50
C ALA A 69 -20.32 1.26 -9.58
N ALA A 70 -19.78 0.51 -10.54
CA ALA A 70 -19.01 1.03 -11.65
C ALA A 70 -19.84 1.98 -12.51
N GLN A 71 -21.04 1.55 -12.93
CA GLN A 71 -21.97 2.39 -13.69
C GLN A 71 -22.34 3.67 -12.95
N TYR A 72 -22.51 3.58 -11.64
CA TYR A 72 -22.79 4.75 -10.81
C TYR A 72 -21.65 5.77 -10.89
N VAL A 73 -20.40 5.36 -10.67
CA VAL A 73 -19.23 6.24 -10.74
C VAL A 73 -19.07 6.83 -12.14
N GLU A 74 -19.23 6.03 -13.19
CA GLU A 74 -19.22 6.49 -14.59
C GLU A 74 -20.27 7.59 -14.81
N LYS A 75 -21.48 7.39 -14.31
CA LYS A 75 -22.56 8.36 -14.44
C LYS A 75 -22.27 9.65 -13.67
N GLN A 76 -21.63 9.56 -12.50
CA GLN A 76 -21.18 10.75 -11.78
C GLN A 76 -20.14 11.51 -12.60
N PHE A 77 -19.11 10.85 -13.13
CA PHE A 77 -18.12 11.50 -13.99
C PHE A 77 -18.75 12.18 -15.22
N GLN A 78 -19.67 11.51 -15.90
CA GLN A 78 -20.40 12.09 -17.03
C GLN A 78 -21.20 13.34 -16.63
N THR A 79 -21.94 13.27 -15.52
CA THR A 79 -22.74 14.39 -15.01
C THR A 79 -21.88 15.60 -14.66
N LEU A 80 -20.66 15.35 -14.16
CA LEU A 80 -19.69 16.39 -13.80
C LEU A 80 -18.87 16.90 -15.00
N GLY A 81 -19.09 16.36 -16.21
CA GLY A 81 -18.39 16.78 -17.43
C GLY A 81 -16.95 16.27 -17.54
N PHE A 82 -16.58 15.24 -16.78
CA PHE A 82 -15.30 14.55 -16.97
C PHE A 82 -15.33 13.78 -18.29
N LYS A 83 -14.17 13.61 -18.90
CA LYS A 83 -13.99 12.82 -20.11
C LYS A 83 -13.66 11.36 -19.75
N PRO A 84 -14.09 10.39 -20.56
CA PRO A 84 -13.61 9.01 -20.42
C PRO A 84 -12.09 8.97 -20.63
N ALA A 85 -11.37 8.34 -19.72
CA ALA A 85 -9.93 8.13 -19.81
C ALA A 85 -9.52 6.68 -19.47
N GLY A 86 -10.46 5.74 -19.62
CA GLY A 86 -10.20 4.32 -19.66
C GLY A 86 -9.71 3.87 -21.05
N GLN A 87 -9.85 2.59 -21.33
CA GLN A 87 -9.46 1.98 -22.60
C GLN A 87 -10.49 2.27 -23.69
N ARG A 88 -10.01 2.41 -24.94
CA ARG A 88 -10.85 2.53 -26.15
C ARG A 88 -11.92 3.64 -26.06
N GLY A 89 -11.59 4.76 -25.41
CA GLY A 89 -12.50 5.91 -25.26
C GLY A 89 -13.64 5.70 -24.26
N THR A 90 -13.57 4.67 -23.41
CA THR A 90 -14.53 4.42 -22.32
C THR A 90 -14.01 4.96 -20.99
N TYR A 91 -14.79 4.87 -19.92
CA TYR A 91 -14.29 5.11 -18.56
C TYR A 91 -13.58 3.89 -17.97
N ARG A 92 -13.64 2.71 -18.61
CA ARG A 92 -13.19 1.46 -17.99
C ARG A 92 -11.80 1.07 -18.42
N GLN A 93 -10.98 0.65 -17.47
CA GLN A 93 -9.76 -0.08 -17.71
C GLN A 93 -9.92 -1.49 -17.17
N ALA A 94 -9.87 -2.48 -18.06
CA ALA A 94 -9.86 -3.88 -17.67
C ALA A 94 -8.58 -4.25 -16.92
N VAL A 95 -8.74 -5.00 -15.84
CA VAL A 95 -7.67 -5.55 -14.99
C VAL A 95 -7.78 -7.08 -15.07
N PRO A 96 -6.99 -7.74 -15.93
CA PRO A 96 -6.99 -9.20 -16.06
C PRO A 96 -6.45 -9.83 -14.78
N LEU A 97 -7.23 -10.72 -14.15
CA LEU A 97 -6.89 -11.37 -12.89
C LEU A 97 -6.76 -12.90 -13.07
N ARG A 98 -5.71 -13.45 -12.46
CA ARG A 98 -5.53 -14.88 -12.23
C ARG A 98 -5.87 -15.21 -10.78
N LYS A 99 -6.78 -16.15 -10.59
CA LYS A 99 -7.07 -16.79 -9.30
C LYS A 99 -6.15 -17.99 -9.13
N ALA A 100 -5.58 -18.14 -7.94
CA ALA A 100 -4.77 -19.29 -7.56
C ALA A 100 -5.15 -19.78 -6.16
N GLN A 101 -5.37 -21.08 -6.02
CA GLN A 101 -5.71 -21.72 -4.75
C GLN A 101 -4.89 -22.99 -4.58
N VAL A 102 -4.29 -23.20 -3.41
CA VAL A 102 -3.57 -24.45 -3.12
C VAL A 102 -4.59 -25.58 -2.98
N ARG A 103 -4.36 -26.68 -3.70
CA ARG A 103 -5.07 -27.93 -3.52
C ARG A 103 -4.32 -28.76 -2.48
N GLU A 104 -4.89 -28.93 -1.29
CA GLU A 104 -4.27 -29.72 -0.22
C GLU A 104 -4.04 -31.16 -0.69
N GLU A 105 -5.05 -31.74 -1.36
CA GLU A 105 -4.94 -33.02 -2.05
C GLU A 105 -3.94 -32.92 -3.22
N GLY A 106 -2.80 -33.57 -3.07
CA GLY A 106 -1.69 -33.52 -4.02
C GLY A 106 -0.56 -32.56 -3.64
N SER A 107 -0.70 -31.78 -2.57
CA SER A 107 0.41 -31.01 -2.01
C SER A 107 1.14 -31.81 -0.92
N SER A 108 2.47 -31.70 -0.86
CA SER A 108 3.28 -32.44 0.12
C SER A 108 4.56 -31.69 0.49
N MET A 109 5.09 -32.01 1.67
CA MET A 109 6.42 -31.58 2.11
C MET A 109 7.07 -32.67 2.95
N VAL A 110 8.33 -32.97 2.65
CA VAL A 110 9.15 -33.97 3.34
C VAL A 110 10.46 -33.33 3.75
N LEU A 111 10.81 -33.46 5.03
CA LEU A 111 12.10 -33.06 5.56
C LEU A 111 13.05 -34.25 5.54
N THR A 112 14.28 -34.08 5.05
CA THR A 112 15.33 -35.09 5.17
C THR A 112 16.44 -34.56 6.08
N GLN A 113 16.78 -35.35 7.09
CA GLN A 113 17.80 -35.03 8.08
C GLN A 113 18.53 -36.31 8.49
N ASN A 114 19.87 -36.29 8.48
CA ASN A 114 20.72 -37.46 8.79
C ASN A 114 20.37 -38.72 7.96
N GLY A 115 19.95 -38.53 6.70
CA GLY A 115 19.53 -39.62 5.81
C GLY A 115 18.14 -40.21 6.11
N LEU A 116 17.45 -39.70 7.14
CA LEU A 116 16.08 -40.07 7.47
C LEU A 116 15.08 -39.05 6.90
N THR A 117 13.96 -39.56 6.39
CA THR A 117 12.89 -38.74 5.81
C THR A 117 11.70 -38.64 6.76
N TYR A 118 11.18 -37.44 6.95
CA TYR A 118 10.06 -37.11 7.82
C TYR A 118 8.96 -36.42 7.01
N PRO A 119 7.91 -37.15 6.61
CA PRO A 119 6.74 -36.54 5.98
C PRO A 119 6.05 -35.57 6.94
N LEU A 120 5.72 -34.37 6.45
CA LEU A 120 5.01 -33.37 7.22
C LEU A 120 3.51 -33.39 6.94
N THR A 121 2.69 -33.04 7.93
CA THR A 121 1.23 -32.94 7.76
C THR A 121 0.82 -31.52 7.37
N TYR A 122 0.14 -31.37 6.23
CA TYR A 122 -0.40 -30.08 5.77
C TYR A 122 -1.39 -29.48 6.79
N GLY A 123 -1.39 -28.16 6.96
CA GLY A 123 -2.26 -27.43 7.89
C GLY A 123 -1.88 -27.57 9.37
N ARG A 124 -1.08 -28.58 9.72
CA ARG A 124 -0.50 -28.77 11.06
C ARG A 124 0.95 -28.34 11.11
N ASN A 125 1.80 -28.93 10.28
CA ASN A 125 3.24 -28.68 10.28
C ASN A 125 3.62 -27.53 9.35
N PHE A 126 2.94 -27.41 8.21
CA PHE A 126 3.22 -26.45 7.16
C PHE A 126 1.96 -26.03 6.40
N VAL A 127 2.03 -24.90 5.73
CA VAL A 127 1.09 -24.44 4.71
C VAL A 127 1.87 -23.91 3.53
N LEU A 128 1.28 -23.97 2.33
CA LEU A 128 1.89 -23.50 1.10
C LEU A 128 1.16 -22.25 0.60
N SER A 129 1.88 -21.39 -0.12
CA SER A 129 1.27 -20.40 -1.01
C SER A 129 1.15 -20.99 -2.42
N PRO A 130 0.11 -20.62 -3.18
CA PRO A 130 -0.07 -21.14 -4.53
C PRO A 130 1.02 -20.63 -5.49
N ASN A 131 1.36 -21.45 -6.48
CA ASN A 131 2.21 -21.03 -7.59
C ASN A 131 1.32 -20.44 -8.70
N PHE A 132 1.60 -19.21 -9.14
CA PHE A 132 0.79 -18.51 -10.13
C PHE A 132 1.21 -18.75 -11.59
N GLY A 133 2.32 -19.46 -11.82
CA GLY A 133 2.86 -19.78 -13.14
C GLY A 133 2.58 -21.21 -13.61
N GLU A 134 2.37 -22.15 -12.68
CA GLU A 134 2.17 -23.57 -13.00
C GLU A 134 1.22 -24.25 -12.01
N ALA A 135 0.47 -25.24 -12.50
CA ALA A 135 -0.49 -26.00 -11.67
C ALA A 135 0.21 -26.96 -10.71
N THR A 136 1.41 -27.44 -11.04
CA THR A 136 2.23 -28.29 -10.18
C THR A 136 3.64 -27.72 -10.12
N SER A 137 4.12 -27.44 -8.93
CA SER A 137 5.47 -26.94 -8.68
C SER A 137 6.19 -27.87 -7.70
N GLU A 138 7.39 -28.31 -8.05
CA GLU A 138 8.17 -29.25 -7.25
C GLU A 138 9.61 -28.78 -7.07
N VAL A 139 10.17 -29.06 -5.90
CA VAL A 139 11.58 -28.77 -5.60
C VAL A 139 12.11 -29.73 -4.54
N SER A 140 13.37 -30.10 -4.68
CA SER A 140 14.17 -30.75 -3.64
C SER A 140 15.48 -30.01 -3.51
N ALA A 141 15.73 -29.41 -2.35
CA ALA A 141 16.92 -28.59 -2.13
C ALA A 141 17.30 -28.52 -0.65
N GLU A 142 18.58 -28.20 -0.41
CA GLU A 142 19.08 -27.88 0.93
C GLU A 142 18.45 -26.59 1.47
N VAL A 143 18.33 -26.51 2.79
CA VAL A 143 17.80 -25.33 3.48
C VAL A 143 18.91 -24.55 4.18
N VAL A 144 18.93 -23.24 3.94
CA VAL A 144 19.82 -22.28 4.61
C VAL A 144 19.00 -21.28 5.39
N PHE A 145 19.37 -21.04 6.64
CA PHE A 145 18.75 -19.99 7.44
C PHE A 145 19.41 -18.65 7.15
N VAL A 146 18.59 -17.61 7.00
CA VAL A 146 19.02 -16.24 6.65
C VAL A 146 18.35 -15.19 7.53
N GLY A 147 18.22 -15.40 8.85
CA GLY A 147 17.71 -14.36 9.75
C GLY A 147 16.31 -13.89 9.38
N PHE A 148 16.13 -12.60 9.08
CA PHE A 148 14.88 -12.09 8.51
C PHE A 148 14.83 -12.25 6.98
N GLY A 149 15.91 -12.57 6.28
CA GLY A 149 15.94 -12.61 4.82
C GLY A 149 15.86 -11.19 4.26
N VAL A 150 16.54 -10.25 4.92
CA VAL A 150 16.58 -8.84 4.56
C VAL A 150 17.97 -8.48 4.07
N SER A 151 18.02 -7.73 2.97
CA SER A 151 19.24 -7.11 2.45
C SER A 151 18.96 -5.61 2.33
N ALA A 152 19.55 -4.83 3.23
CA ALA A 152 19.45 -3.36 3.30
C ALA A 152 20.83 -2.76 3.65
N PRO A 153 21.82 -2.80 2.73
CA PRO A 153 23.17 -2.27 2.95
C PRO A 153 23.17 -0.79 3.36
N GLU A 154 22.19 -0.02 2.91
CA GLU A 154 21.98 1.38 3.28
C GLU A 154 21.68 1.59 4.77
N LEU A 155 21.23 0.54 5.47
CA LEU A 155 21.04 0.50 6.92
C LEU A 155 22.13 -0.33 7.62
N GLY A 156 23.18 -0.74 6.91
CA GLY A 156 24.25 -1.58 7.45
C GLY A 156 23.81 -3.00 7.80
N TYR A 157 22.78 -3.54 7.14
CA TYR A 157 22.19 -4.84 7.45
C TYR A 157 22.07 -5.72 6.21
N ASP A 158 22.67 -6.92 6.23
CA ASP A 158 22.50 -7.91 5.16
C ASP A 158 22.55 -9.33 5.73
N ASP A 159 21.40 -10.02 5.77
CA ASP A 159 21.33 -11.42 6.19
C ASP A 159 22.02 -12.37 5.21
N TYR A 160 22.22 -11.95 3.95
CA TYR A 160 22.79 -12.80 2.90
C TYR A 160 24.32 -12.65 2.76
N ALA A 161 24.94 -11.74 3.51
CA ALA A 161 26.33 -11.31 3.27
C ALA A 161 27.35 -12.46 3.25
N ASN A 162 27.14 -13.50 4.04
CA ASN A 162 28.12 -14.56 4.28
C ASN A 162 27.58 -15.97 3.98
N ILE A 163 26.58 -16.09 3.10
CA ILE A 163 26.02 -17.38 2.71
C ILE A 163 25.63 -17.41 1.23
N ASP A 164 25.97 -18.50 0.54
CA ASP A 164 25.44 -18.76 -0.79
C ASP A 164 24.07 -19.42 -0.68
N VAL A 165 23.07 -18.81 -1.31
CA VAL A 165 21.68 -19.27 -1.33
C VAL A 165 21.26 -19.76 -2.72
N LYS A 166 22.14 -19.72 -3.70
CA LYS A 166 21.83 -20.12 -5.08
C LYS A 166 21.43 -21.60 -5.12
N GLY A 167 20.26 -21.89 -5.68
CA GLY A 167 19.75 -23.27 -5.75
C GLY A 167 19.23 -23.83 -4.43
N LYS A 168 19.19 -23.02 -3.36
CA LYS A 168 18.78 -23.44 -2.01
C LYS A 168 17.41 -22.88 -1.63
N ILE A 169 16.77 -23.51 -0.65
CA ILE A 169 15.58 -22.96 0.00
C ILE A 169 16.04 -22.08 1.15
N VAL A 170 15.60 -20.82 1.19
CA VAL A 170 15.91 -19.91 2.28
C VAL A 170 14.86 -20.01 3.38
N ALA A 171 15.31 -20.18 4.61
CA ALA A 171 14.51 -20.20 5.82
C ALA A 171 14.68 -18.86 6.56
N CYS A 172 13.59 -18.16 6.88
CA CYS A 172 13.68 -16.84 7.53
C CYS A 172 12.49 -16.49 8.43
N PHE A 173 12.68 -15.52 9.31
CA PHE A 173 11.61 -14.95 10.12
C PHE A 173 10.72 -14.00 9.31
N ASN A 174 9.42 -14.01 9.62
CA ASN A 174 8.48 -12.97 9.23
C ASN A 174 8.90 -11.61 9.80
N GLY A 175 8.45 -10.51 9.17
CA GLY A 175 8.79 -9.15 9.59
C GLY A 175 10.18 -8.71 9.15
N ALA A 176 10.80 -7.78 9.86
CA ALA A 176 12.14 -7.27 9.60
C ALA A 176 12.74 -6.73 10.92
N PRO A 177 14.05 -6.44 10.97
CA PRO A 177 14.71 -5.97 12.19
C PRO A 177 13.94 -4.82 12.86
N ALA A 178 13.67 -4.94 14.16
CA ALA A 178 12.89 -3.96 14.91
C ALA A 178 13.59 -2.60 15.07
N SER A 179 14.91 -2.56 14.87
CA SER A 179 15.72 -1.34 14.84
C SER A 179 15.52 -0.49 13.59
N PHE A 180 14.93 -1.03 12.53
CA PHE A 180 14.68 -0.26 11.31
C PHE A 180 13.57 0.77 11.54
N PRO A 181 13.65 1.96 10.91
CA PRO A 181 12.50 2.86 10.91
C PRO A 181 11.29 2.19 10.23
N SER A 182 10.07 2.56 10.65
CA SER A 182 8.84 1.80 10.35
C SER A 182 8.65 1.52 8.85
N ASN A 183 8.81 2.52 7.99
CA ASN A 183 8.64 2.39 6.54
C ASN A 183 9.66 1.43 5.92
N GLN A 184 10.93 1.52 6.30
CA GLN A 184 11.99 0.63 5.84
C GLN A 184 11.77 -0.80 6.35
N ARG A 185 11.31 -0.95 7.59
CA ARG A 185 10.97 -2.24 8.20
C ARG A 185 9.82 -2.91 7.44
N ALA A 186 8.73 -2.19 7.20
CA ALA A 186 7.57 -2.69 6.48
C ALA A 186 7.91 -3.09 5.04
N TYR A 187 8.66 -2.24 4.32
CA TYR A 187 9.14 -2.57 2.98
C TYR A 187 9.98 -3.85 2.99
N SER A 188 10.99 -3.92 3.85
CA SER A 188 11.90 -5.06 3.94
C SER A 188 11.18 -6.37 4.27
N GLY A 189 10.17 -6.31 5.14
CA GLY A 189 9.30 -7.45 5.45
C GLY A 189 8.49 -7.91 4.24
N SER A 190 8.03 -6.99 3.40
CA SER A 190 7.21 -7.30 2.20
C SER A 190 8.02 -7.81 1.00
N ALA A 191 9.32 -7.48 0.93
CA ALA A 191 10.17 -7.74 -0.23
C ALA A 191 10.97 -9.05 -0.17
N LYS A 192 10.76 -9.90 0.84
CA LYS A 192 11.57 -11.13 1.07
C LYS A 192 11.66 -12.05 -0.14
N GLN A 193 10.53 -12.28 -0.83
CA GLN A 193 10.52 -13.12 -2.02
C GLN A 193 11.36 -12.51 -3.14
N GLU A 194 11.27 -11.19 -3.35
CA GLU A 194 12.08 -10.46 -4.33
C GLU A 194 13.58 -10.62 -4.04
N VAL A 195 13.98 -10.40 -2.79
CA VAL A 195 15.38 -10.49 -2.35
C VAL A 195 15.91 -11.91 -2.49
N ALA A 196 15.16 -12.91 -2.00
CA ALA A 196 15.55 -14.32 -2.10
C ALA A 196 15.70 -14.76 -3.56
N ALA A 197 14.72 -14.41 -4.40
CA ALA A 197 14.71 -14.67 -5.83
C ALA A 197 15.90 -14.02 -6.55
N ALA A 198 16.22 -12.76 -6.24
CA ALA A 198 17.35 -12.02 -6.80
C ALA A 198 18.71 -12.60 -6.39
N ARG A 199 18.79 -13.25 -5.22
CA ARG A 199 19.99 -13.97 -4.74
C ARG A 199 20.07 -15.42 -5.24
N GLY A 200 19.10 -15.88 -6.04
CA GLY A 200 19.12 -17.20 -6.69
C GLY A 200 18.53 -18.34 -5.85
N ALA A 201 17.82 -18.04 -4.76
CA ALA A 201 17.09 -19.06 -4.01
C ALA A 201 16.01 -19.71 -4.89
N VAL A 202 15.73 -20.99 -4.62
CA VAL A 202 14.68 -21.77 -5.32
C VAL A 202 13.42 -21.98 -4.49
N GLY A 203 13.41 -21.47 -3.26
CA GLY A 203 12.24 -21.50 -2.40
C GLY A 203 12.43 -20.67 -1.15
N ILE A 204 11.32 -20.38 -0.48
CA ILE A 204 11.30 -19.67 0.79
C ILE A 204 10.43 -20.42 1.80
N ILE A 205 10.93 -20.52 3.01
CA ILE A 205 10.21 -21.01 4.18
C ILE A 205 10.22 -19.90 5.23
N THR A 206 9.05 -19.48 5.69
CA THR A 206 8.93 -18.46 6.72
C THR A 206 8.45 -19.01 8.07
N PHE A 207 8.90 -18.36 9.13
CA PHE A 207 8.50 -18.65 10.51
C PHE A 207 8.06 -17.40 11.25
N SER A 208 7.10 -17.56 12.16
CA SER A 208 6.62 -16.47 13.00
C SER A 208 7.45 -16.36 14.28
N LEU A 209 7.76 -15.13 14.70
CA LEU A 209 8.22 -14.88 16.07
C LEU A 209 7.03 -15.10 17.03
N PRO A 210 7.21 -15.52 18.30
CA PRO A 210 6.05 -15.84 19.14
C PRO A 210 5.14 -14.68 19.48
N THR A 211 5.67 -13.47 19.43
CA THR A 211 4.90 -12.23 19.56
C THR A 211 3.95 -12.03 18.38
N ASP A 212 4.16 -12.72 17.25
CA ASP A 212 3.30 -12.72 16.08
C ASP A 212 2.29 -13.88 16.14
N MET A 213 1.35 -13.78 17.08
CA MET A 213 0.29 -14.79 17.22
C MET A 213 -0.59 -14.91 15.97
N ARG A 214 -0.80 -13.79 15.25
CA ARG A 214 -1.63 -13.76 14.04
C ARG A 214 -1.00 -14.49 12.88
N ALA A 215 0.32 -14.61 12.80
CA ALA A 215 1.01 -15.34 11.73
C ALA A 215 1.19 -16.84 12.01
N ARG A 216 0.68 -17.38 13.14
CA ARG A 216 0.75 -18.82 13.43
C ARG A 216 -0.15 -19.61 12.50
N ILE A 217 0.30 -20.77 12.05
CA ILE A 217 -0.47 -21.64 11.13
C ILE A 217 -1.85 -21.98 11.70
N GLU A 218 -1.91 -22.35 12.98
CA GLU A 218 -3.14 -22.70 13.69
C GLU A 218 -4.19 -21.58 13.63
N SER A 219 -3.76 -20.32 13.74
CA SER A 219 -4.62 -19.14 13.70
C SER A 219 -4.96 -18.68 12.27
N ASN A 220 -4.23 -19.16 11.25
CA ASN A 220 -4.39 -18.73 9.85
C ASN A 220 -4.86 -19.82 8.88
N ALA A 221 -5.08 -21.05 9.32
CA ALA A 221 -5.48 -22.15 8.45
C ALA A 221 -6.69 -21.83 7.54
N PRO A 222 -7.77 -21.14 8.01
CA PRO A 222 -8.87 -20.75 7.12
C PRO A 222 -8.46 -19.77 6.02
N ARG A 223 -7.55 -18.82 6.31
CA ARG A 223 -7.05 -17.86 5.31
C ARG A 223 -6.15 -18.52 4.28
N ASN A 224 -5.29 -19.46 4.70
CA ASN A 224 -4.40 -20.18 3.78
C ASN A 224 -5.15 -21.07 2.77
N ARG A 225 -6.41 -21.42 3.07
CA ARG A 225 -7.29 -22.17 2.18
C ARG A 225 -8.05 -21.29 1.19
N GLN A 226 -8.03 -19.97 1.35
CA GLN A 226 -8.69 -19.05 0.44
C GLN A 226 -7.87 -18.89 -0.84
N ALA A 227 -8.57 -18.65 -1.94
CA ALA A 227 -7.90 -18.30 -3.18
C ALA A 227 -7.26 -16.91 -3.06
N THR A 228 -6.10 -16.76 -3.69
CA THR A 228 -5.38 -15.49 -3.82
C THR A 228 -5.35 -15.09 -5.29
N TYR A 229 -5.08 -13.82 -5.55
CA TYR A 229 -5.21 -13.25 -6.88
C TYR A 229 -3.99 -12.43 -7.26
N ARG A 230 -3.69 -12.39 -8.55
CA ARG A 230 -2.70 -11.49 -9.16
C ARG A 230 -3.25 -10.97 -10.48
N TRP A 231 -2.90 -9.75 -10.85
CA TRP A 231 -3.13 -9.32 -12.21
C TRP A 231 -2.10 -9.95 -13.15
N THR A 232 -2.48 -10.15 -14.41
CA THR A 232 -1.61 -10.69 -15.46
C THR A 232 -1.29 -9.65 -16.52
N ASP A 233 -0.08 -9.70 -17.06
CA ASP A 233 0.30 -8.87 -18.21
C ASP A 233 -0.27 -9.43 -19.54
N ALA A 234 0.02 -8.75 -20.65
CA ALA A 234 -0.44 -9.13 -21.98
C ALA A 234 0.11 -10.51 -22.45
N GLN A 235 1.16 -11.03 -21.80
CA GLN A 235 1.73 -12.36 -22.05
C GLN A 235 1.17 -13.41 -21.09
N GLY A 236 0.22 -13.05 -20.22
CA GLY A 236 -0.37 -13.95 -19.24
C GLY A 236 0.52 -14.24 -18.03
N ARG A 237 1.58 -13.44 -17.81
CA ARG A 237 2.47 -13.58 -16.65
C ARG A 237 1.87 -12.85 -15.46
N ALA A 238 1.70 -13.58 -14.36
CA ALA A 238 1.18 -13.03 -13.12
C ALA A 238 2.23 -12.17 -12.42
N GLN A 239 1.79 -11.05 -11.87
CA GLN A 239 2.71 -10.06 -11.30
C GLN A 239 3.11 -10.36 -9.86
N ARG A 240 4.25 -9.80 -9.46
CA ARG A 240 4.90 -10.09 -8.17
C ARG A 240 5.04 -11.60 -7.94
N THR A 241 5.45 -12.31 -8.99
CA THR A 241 5.79 -13.73 -8.96
C THR A 241 7.26 -13.90 -9.34
N TYR A 242 7.90 -14.93 -8.80
CA TYR A 242 9.32 -15.20 -9.00
C TYR A 242 9.45 -16.66 -9.44
N PRO A 243 9.54 -16.94 -10.75
CA PRO A 243 9.48 -18.31 -11.28
C PRO A 243 10.55 -19.26 -10.72
N GLN A 244 11.68 -18.73 -10.26
CA GLN A 244 12.72 -19.52 -9.57
C GLN A 244 12.26 -20.05 -8.22
N LEU A 245 11.34 -19.37 -7.52
CA LEU A 245 10.81 -19.81 -6.23
C LEU A 245 9.74 -20.88 -6.47
N ARG A 246 10.17 -22.14 -6.49
CA ARG A 246 9.32 -23.31 -6.70
C ARG A 246 8.51 -23.70 -5.46
N VAL A 247 8.89 -23.21 -4.28
CA VAL A 247 8.11 -23.36 -3.05
C VAL A 247 8.10 -22.08 -2.22
N VAL A 248 6.92 -21.70 -1.74
CA VAL A 248 6.71 -20.67 -0.74
C VAL A 248 5.89 -21.30 0.37
N ALA A 249 6.48 -21.46 1.55
CA ALA A 249 5.83 -22.15 2.66
C ALA A 249 5.97 -21.39 3.97
N SER A 250 5.06 -21.66 4.90
CA SER A 250 5.19 -21.25 6.30
C SER A 250 5.19 -22.51 7.16
N LEU A 251 6.02 -22.57 8.21
CA LEU A 251 6.05 -23.68 9.16
C LEU A 251 5.53 -23.28 10.56
N GLY A 252 4.98 -24.27 11.27
CA GLY A 252 4.60 -24.13 12.69
C GLY A 252 5.82 -24.20 13.61
N ASP A 253 5.73 -23.63 14.82
CA ASP A 253 6.87 -23.50 15.76
C ASP A 253 7.55 -24.85 16.07
N SER A 254 6.77 -25.92 16.26
CA SER A 254 7.30 -27.26 16.51
C SER A 254 8.11 -27.81 15.33
N THR A 255 7.64 -27.59 14.09
CA THR A 255 8.36 -27.95 12.88
C THR A 255 9.64 -27.13 12.73
N CYS A 256 9.63 -25.84 13.09
CA CYS A 256 10.83 -25.00 13.07
C CYS A 256 11.91 -25.52 14.01
N ARG A 257 11.55 -26.00 15.20
CA ARG A 257 12.51 -26.60 16.14
C ARG A 257 13.16 -27.86 15.55
N ALA A 258 12.38 -28.70 14.88
CA ALA A 258 12.90 -29.87 14.19
C ALA A 258 13.88 -29.48 13.06
N LEU A 259 13.54 -28.44 12.28
CA LEU A 259 14.39 -27.91 11.21
C LEU A 259 15.77 -27.45 11.72
N PHE A 260 15.84 -26.94 12.96
CA PHE A 260 17.08 -26.45 13.58
C PHE A 260 17.82 -27.51 14.41
N ALA A 261 17.33 -28.75 14.50
CA ALA A 261 17.86 -29.74 15.46
C ALA A 261 19.36 -30.05 15.27
N ASN A 262 19.86 -29.98 14.03
CA ASN A 262 21.28 -30.20 13.70
C ASN A 262 21.96 -28.93 13.16
N ALA A 263 21.37 -27.76 13.40
CA ALA A 263 21.94 -26.50 12.97
C ALA A 263 23.07 -26.05 13.92
N PRO A 264 24.03 -25.23 13.45
CA PRO A 264 25.08 -24.67 14.30
C PRO A 264 24.58 -23.80 15.47
N ARG A 265 23.32 -23.35 15.43
CA ARG A 265 22.66 -22.58 16.49
C ARG A 265 21.25 -23.10 16.70
N SER A 266 20.79 -23.07 17.95
CA SER A 266 19.42 -23.45 18.27
C SER A 266 18.41 -22.44 17.71
N PHE A 267 17.17 -22.87 17.50
CA PHE A 267 16.08 -21.96 17.12
C PHE A 267 15.83 -20.87 18.17
N ALA A 268 16.07 -21.17 19.46
CA ALA A 268 15.94 -20.19 20.53
C ALA A 268 16.99 -19.08 20.41
N ASP A 269 18.26 -19.44 20.18
CA ASP A 269 19.34 -18.47 20.01
C ASP A 269 19.16 -17.62 18.75
N ALA A 270 18.70 -18.23 17.66
CA ALA A 270 18.38 -17.50 16.43
C ALA A 270 17.31 -16.43 16.67
N ARG A 271 16.30 -16.73 17.49
CA ARG A 271 15.26 -15.77 17.87
C ARG A 271 15.77 -14.67 18.80
N VAL A 272 16.67 -14.99 19.72
CA VAL A 272 17.32 -13.97 20.56
C VAL A 272 18.11 -12.99 19.68
N ALA A 273 18.89 -13.50 18.72
CA ALA A 273 19.63 -12.67 17.77
C ALA A 273 18.69 -11.83 16.88
N ALA A 274 17.56 -12.39 16.44
CA ALA A 274 16.55 -11.66 15.65
C ALA A 274 15.91 -10.51 16.45
N ASN A 275 15.56 -10.74 17.72
CA ASN A 275 15.05 -9.70 18.61
C ASN A 275 16.08 -8.58 18.85
N GLN A 276 17.38 -8.90 18.78
CA GLN A 276 18.48 -7.93 18.85
C GLN A 276 18.80 -7.28 17.49
N SER A 277 18.01 -7.53 16.45
CA SER A 277 18.27 -7.03 15.09
C SER A 277 19.67 -7.37 14.56
N LYS A 278 20.19 -8.56 14.90
CA LYS A 278 21.51 -9.02 14.42
C LYS A 278 21.33 -9.85 13.13
N PRO A 279 22.05 -9.54 12.05
CA PRO A 279 22.11 -10.40 10.87
C PRO A 279 22.64 -11.78 11.24
N GLN A 280 22.12 -12.81 10.59
CA GLN A 280 22.55 -14.18 10.84
C GLN A 280 22.23 -15.08 9.66
N ALA A 281 23.20 -15.92 9.29
CA ALA A 281 22.99 -16.96 8.31
C ALA A 281 23.86 -18.18 8.59
N PHE A 282 23.31 -19.36 8.34
CA PHE A 282 24.01 -20.64 8.46
C PHE A 282 23.22 -21.76 7.77
N PRO A 283 23.88 -22.85 7.32
CA PRO A 283 23.19 -24.04 6.85
C PRO A 283 22.42 -24.70 7.99
N LEU A 284 21.23 -25.24 7.68
CA LEU A 284 20.43 -25.99 8.65
C LEU A 284 20.74 -27.49 8.63
N ASN A 285 21.58 -27.96 7.69
CA ASN A 285 21.94 -29.37 7.51
C ASN A 285 20.72 -30.28 7.30
N VAL A 286 19.75 -29.76 6.55
CA VAL A 286 18.50 -30.43 6.19
C VAL A 286 18.20 -30.13 4.73
N SER A 287 17.54 -31.07 4.04
CA SER A 287 16.92 -30.82 2.74
C SER A 287 15.41 -30.95 2.83
N VAL A 288 14.71 -30.21 1.99
CA VAL A 288 13.26 -30.25 1.89
C VAL A 288 12.90 -30.63 0.46
N GLN A 289 12.06 -31.66 0.34
CA GLN A 289 11.29 -31.93 -0.87
C GLN A 289 9.89 -31.37 -0.67
N ALA A 290 9.42 -30.56 -1.61
CA ALA A 290 8.08 -29.99 -1.57
C ALA A 290 7.39 -30.08 -2.93
N ARG A 291 6.07 -30.31 -2.89
CA ARG A 291 5.17 -30.29 -4.03
C ARG A 291 3.99 -29.38 -3.70
N THR A 292 3.75 -28.39 -4.55
CA THR A 292 2.57 -27.53 -4.48
C THR A 292 1.66 -27.84 -5.65
N GLN A 293 0.46 -28.34 -5.37
CA GLN A 293 -0.62 -28.42 -6.36
C GLN A 293 -1.49 -27.17 -6.25
N THR A 294 -1.71 -26.50 -7.38
CA THR A 294 -2.47 -25.24 -7.46
C THR A 294 -3.60 -25.36 -8.47
N ASP A 295 -4.80 -24.98 -8.05
CA ASP A 295 -5.92 -24.70 -8.94
C ASP A 295 -5.78 -23.28 -9.48
N LEU A 296 -5.47 -23.17 -10.77
CA LEU A 296 -5.34 -21.92 -11.50
C LEU A 296 -6.60 -21.66 -12.32
N ALA A 297 -7.14 -20.45 -12.21
CA ALA A 297 -8.24 -19.99 -13.05
C ALA A 297 -7.95 -18.57 -13.56
N ASP A 298 -7.88 -18.45 -14.88
CA ASP A 298 -7.81 -17.19 -15.61
C ASP A 298 -9.21 -16.73 -16.03
N GLY A 299 -9.30 -15.52 -16.58
CA GLY A 299 -10.53 -14.98 -17.17
C GLY A 299 -11.40 -14.16 -16.21
N LEU A 300 -11.01 -14.05 -14.93
CA LEU A 300 -11.59 -13.03 -14.05
C LEU A 300 -11.08 -11.66 -14.51
N VAL A 301 -11.97 -10.70 -14.72
CA VAL A 301 -11.61 -9.34 -15.11
C VAL A 301 -12.23 -8.39 -14.10
N GLY A 302 -11.39 -7.65 -13.38
CA GLY A 302 -11.81 -6.46 -12.62
C GLY A 302 -11.81 -5.24 -13.53
N GLU A 303 -12.43 -4.14 -13.10
CA GLU A 303 -12.44 -2.90 -13.87
C GLU A 303 -12.16 -1.68 -13.00
N ASN A 304 -11.11 -0.93 -13.35
CA ASN A 304 -10.91 0.42 -12.82
C ASN A 304 -11.78 1.39 -13.63
N ILE A 305 -12.35 2.41 -12.97
CA ILE A 305 -13.15 3.47 -13.61
C ILE A 305 -12.38 4.79 -13.56
N VAL A 306 -12.09 5.34 -14.73
CA VAL A 306 -11.11 6.41 -14.95
C VAL A 306 -11.77 7.63 -15.62
N GLY A 307 -11.90 8.72 -14.86
CA GLY A 307 -12.43 10.01 -15.33
C GLY A 307 -11.35 11.09 -15.41
N LEU A 308 -11.30 11.83 -16.52
CA LEU A 308 -10.33 12.90 -16.76
C LEU A 308 -10.98 14.27 -16.81
N LEU A 309 -10.46 15.21 -16.03
CA LEU A 309 -10.69 16.64 -16.21
C LEU A 309 -9.45 17.28 -16.85
N PRO A 310 -9.53 17.70 -18.13
CA PRO A 310 -8.39 18.30 -18.81
C PRO A 310 -7.93 19.61 -18.15
N GLY A 311 -6.61 19.77 -18.02
CA GLY A 311 -5.98 21.00 -17.59
C GLY A 311 -6.04 22.11 -18.65
N THR A 312 -5.80 23.35 -18.22
CA THR A 312 -5.88 24.54 -19.09
C THR A 312 -4.54 25.09 -19.55
N ASP A 313 -3.44 24.76 -18.87
CA ASP A 313 -2.13 25.33 -19.19
C ASP A 313 -1.51 24.58 -20.39
N PRO A 314 -1.11 25.27 -21.48
CA PRO A 314 -0.58 24.62 -22.67
C PRO A 314 0.66 23.74 -22.45
N LYS A 315 1.43 23.98 -21.38
CA LYS A 315 2.64 23.21 -21.03
C LYS A 315 2.36 22.13 -19.99
N LEU A 316 1.42 22.38 -19.08
CA LEU A 316 1.18 21.50 -17.93
C LEU A 316 -0.07 20.63 -18.06
N LYS A 317 -0.98 20.90 -19.00
CA LYS A 317 -2.24 20.14 -19.15
C LYS A 317 -2.03 18.66 -19.44
N ASP A 318 -0.88 18.27 -19.98
CA ASP A 318 -0.52 16.87 -20.25
C ASP A 318 0.23 16.22 -19.08
N GLU A 319 0.30 16.88 -17.93
CA GLU A 319 0.69 16.33 -16.63
C GLU A 319 -0.56 16.03 -15.79
N TYR A 320 -0.52 14.95 -15.00
CA TYR A 320 -1.69 14.42 -14.30
C TYR A 320 -1.48 14.32 -12.79
N VAL A 321 -2.37 14.94 -12.03
CA VAL A 321 -2.55 14.65 -10.60
C VAL A 321 -3.63 13.58 -10.49
N VAL A 322 -3.26 12.40 -9.98
CA VAL A 322 -4.13 11.22 -9.96
C VAL A 322 -4.75 11.04 -8.58
N TYR A 323 -6.06 10.99 -8.51
CA TYR A 323 -6.82 10.63 -7.31
C TYR A 323 -7.23 9.18 -7.38
N VAL A 324 -7.07 8.45 -6.27
CA VAL A 324 -7.47 7.04 -6.18
C VAL A 324 -8.27 6.74 -4.92
N SER A 325 -9.22 5.84 -5.08
CA SER A 325 -10.00 5.20 -4.00
C SER A 325 -10.55 3.89 -4.55
N HIS A 326 -10.39 2.78 -3.84
CA HIS A 326 -11.02 1.52 -4.25
C HIS A 326 -12.55 1.57 -4.13
N LEU A 327 -13.21 0.85 -5.04
CA LEU A 327 -14.65 0.76 -5.21
C LEU A 327 -15.18 -0.60 -4.72
N ASP A 328 -14.34 -1.62 -4.79
CA ASP A 328 -14.71 -2.99 -4.44
C ASP A 328 -14.69 -3.24 -2.95
N HIS A 329 -15.58 -4.11 -2.47
CA HIS A 329 -15.49 -4.63 -1.11
C HIS A 329 -15.60 -6.17 -1.13
N LEU A 330 -15.80 -6.80 0.04
CA LEU A 330 -15.68 -8.25 0.19
C LEU A 330 -16.83 -9.07 -0.42
N GLY A 331 -17.95 -8.43 -0.76
CA GLY A 331 -19.18 -9.09 -1.21
C GLY A 331 -19.92 -9.78 -0.07
N ILE A 332 -20.50 -10.95 -0.34
CA ILE A 332 -21.23 -11.75 0.65
C ILE A 332 -20.27 -12.73 1.35
N THR A 333 -20.24 -12.70 2.68
CA THR A 333 -19.44 -13.62 3.52
C THR A 333 -20.33 -14.46 4.43
N ARG A 334 -19.72 -15.22 5.35
CA ARG A 334 -20.49 -15.90 6.39
C ARG A 334 -21.27 -14.88 7.22
N PRO A 335 -22.50 -15.21 7.65
CA PRO A 335 -23.28 -14.29 8.45
C PRO A 335 -22.60 -13.93 9.77
N ILE A 336 -22.61 -12.65 10.13
CA ILE A 336 -22.21 -12.12 11.44
C ILE A 336 -23.40 -11.33 11.96
N LYS A 337 -23.91 -11.71 13.15
CA LYS A 337 -25.11 -11.11 13.76
C LYS A 337 -26.34 -11.12 12.85
N GLY A 338 -26.48 -12.13 12.00
CA GLY A 338 -27.66 -12.33 11.14
C GLY A 338 -27.56 -11.71 9.74
N ASP A 339 -26.54 -10.89 9.47
CA ASP A 339 -26.28 -10.30 8.15
C ASP A 339 -25.04 -10.92 7.51
N SER A 340 -25.03 -11.05 6.18
CA SER A 340 -23.96 -11.64 5.38
C SER A 340 -23.38 -10.69 4.32
N ILE A 341 -24.01 -9.53 4.09
CA ILE A 341 -23.56 -8.56 3.09
C ILE A 341 -22.51 -7.67 3.74
N ASN A 342 -21.30 -7.61 3.19
CA ASN A 342 -20.33 -6.60 3.62
C ASN A 342 -20.58 -5.35 2.79
N ASN A 343 -21.36 -4.41 3.31
CA ASN A 343 -21.74 -3.20 2.59
C ASN A 343 -20.56 -2.25 2.38
N GLY A 344 -19.58 -2.23 3.27
CA GLY A 344 -18.37 -1.41 3.13
C GLY A 344 -18.70 0.08 3.03
N ALA A 345 -19.48 0.58 3.99
CA ALA A 345 -19.87 1.99 4.04
C ALA A 345 -18.66 2.88 4.31
N HIS A 346 -17.87 2.55 5.33
CA HIS A 346 -16.64 3.27 5.62
C HIS A 346 -15.47 2.72 4.80
N ASP A 347 -15.24 1.41 4.86
CA ASP A 347 -14.32 0.69 4.00
C ASP A 347 -15.10 0.07 2.84
N ASN A 348 -15.41 0.81 1.78
CA ASN A 348 -14.62 1.90 1.22
C ASN A 348 -15.44 3.01 0.56
N ALA A 349 -16.77 2.90 0.59
CA ALA A 349 -17.66 3.83 -0.11
C ALA A 349 -17.38 5.29 0.27
N SER A 350 -16.92 5.53 1.50
CA SER A 350 -16.51 6.84 1.98
C SER A 350 -15.38 7.51 1.18
N GLY A 351 -14.34 6.77 0.78
CA GLY A 351 -13.23 7.30 -0.02
C GLY A 351 -13.69 7.71 -1.41
N VAL A 352 -14.48 6.86 -2.05
CA VAL A 352 -15.09 7.14 -3.37
C VAL A 352 -16.03 8.34 -3.29
N ALA A 353 -16.91 8.41 -2.28
CA ALA A 353 -17.85 9.50 -2.09
C ALA A 353 -17.16 10.86 -1.92
N ILE A 354 -16.11 10.91 -1.10
CA ILE A 354 -15.32 12.14 -0.89
C ILE A 354 -14.61 12.55 -2.17
N ASN A 355 -14.02 11.60 -2.92
CA ASN A 355 -13.38 11.89 -4.20
C ASN A 355 -14.39 12.36 -5.27
N LEU A 356 -15.61 11.83 -5.30
CA LEU A 356 -16.68 12.29 -6.19
C LEU A 356 -17.11 13.73 -5.87
N GLU A 357 -17.24 14.09 -4.59
CA GLU A 357 -17.55 15.46 -4.21
C GLU A 357 -16.35 16.41 -4.50
N ALA A 358 -15.11 15.96 -4.32
CA ALA A 358 -13.93 16.72 -4.74
C ALA A 358 -13.90 16.92 -6.28
N ALA A 359 -14.25 15.89 -7.06
CA ALA A 359 -14.40 15.99 -8.50
C ALA A 359 -15.46 17.03 -8.90
N ARG A 360 -16.57 17.10 -8.16
CA ARG A 360 -17.59 18.14 -8.35
C ARG A 360 -17.02 19.52 -8.07
N LEU A 361 -16.23 19.72 -7.02
CA LEU A 361 -15.60 21.03 -6.78
C LEU A 361 -14.73 21.48 -7.95
N PHE A 362 -13.90 20.60 -8.50
CA PHE A 362 -13.13 20.88 -9.72
C PHE A 362 -14.02 21.21 -10.94
N SER A 363 -15.17 20.54 -11.08
CA SER A 363 -16.14 20.83 -12.14
C SER A 363 -16.77 22.24 -11.99
N THR A 364 -16.87 22.77 -10.77
CA THR A 364 -17.48 24.08 -10.50
C THR A 364 -16.50 25.25 -10.57
N LEU A 365 -15.19 24.98 -10.70
CA LEU A 365 -14.20 26.04 -10.83
C LEU A 365 -14.45 26.89 -12.09
N PRO A 366 -14.32 28.23 -12.01
CA PRO A 366 -14.46 29.12 -13.16
C PRO A 366 -13.41 28.83 -14.23
N GLN A 367 -12.19 28.46 -13.81
CA GLN A 367 -11.13 27.97 -14.69
C GLN A 367 -10.65 26.61 -14.16
N LYS A 368 -10.55 25.62 -15.06
CA LYS A 368 -10.01 24.30 -14.70
C LYS A 368 -8.52 24.42 -14.34
N PRO A 369 -7.99 23.51 -13.48
CA PRO A 369 -6.58 23.57 -13.07
C PRO A 369 -5.59 23.58 -14.24
N ARG A 370 -4.35 23.99 -13.97
CA ARG A 370 -3.29 24.04 -15.00
C ARG A 370 -2.92 22.65 -15.48
N ARG A 371 -2.65 21.72 -14.56
CA ARG A 371 -2.51 20.28 -14.83
C ARG A 371 -3.86 19.59 -14.96
N SER A 372 -3.88 18.47 -15.67
CA SER A 372 -5.05 17.61 -15.71
C SER A 372 -5.27 16.89 -14.37
N ILE A 373 -6.54 16.68 -14.02
CA ILE A 373 -6.92 15.88 -12.86
C ILE A 373 -7.50 14.56 -13.35
N LEU A 374 -7.02 13.45 -12.81
CA LEU A 374 -7.47 12.12 -13.16
C LEU A 374 -8.02 11.42 -11.91
N PHE A 375 -9.30 11.05 -11.90
CA PHE A 375 -9.89 10.25 -10.83
C PHE A 375 -9.98 8.80 -11.27
N VAL A 376 -9.56 7.89 -10.38
CA VAL A 376 -9.62 6.45 -10.61
C VAL A 376 -10.32 5.77 -9.44
N ALA A 377 -11.50 5.21 -9.69
CA ALA A 377 -12.14 4.28 -8.77
C ALA A 377 -11.59 2.87 -9.06
N LEU A 378 -10.92 2.27 -8.09
CA LEU A 378 -10.11 1.07 -8.30
C LEU A 378 -10.88 -0.21 -7.99
N THR A 379 -10.45 -1.32 -8.60
CA THR A 379 -10.95 -2.68 -8.33
C THR A 379 -9.89 -3.53 -7.62
N GLY A 380 -10.31 -4.58 -6.92
CA GLY A 380 -9.41 -5.61 -6.37
C GLY A 380 -8.43 -5.12 -5.31
N GLU A 381 -8.72 -4.03 -4.61
CA GLU A 381 -7.89 -3.57 -3.49
C GLU A 381 -7.92 -4.62 -2.36
N GLU A 382 -9.12 -5.11 -2.04
CA GLU A 382 -9.38 -6.13 -1.01
C GLU A 382 -8.72 -7.47 -1.30
N MET A 383 -8.36 -7.65 -2.58
CA MET A 383 -7.70 -8.84 -3.10
C MET A 383 -6.17 -8.67 -3.16
N GLY A 384 -5.65 -7.53 -2.69
CA GLY A 384 -4.23 -7.22 -2.56
C GLY A 384 -3.73 -6.09 -3.47
N LEU A 385 -4.43 -4.95 -3.49
CA LEU A 385 -4.08 -3.73 -4.25
C LEU A 385 -4.03 -3.95 -5.78
N LEU A 386 -4.83 -4.87 -6.32
CA LEU A 386 -4.64 -5.37 -7.68
C LEU A 386 -4.92 -4.30 -8.75
N GLY A 387 -5.99 -3.51 -8.58
CA GLY A 387 -6.35 -2.46 -9.53
C GLY A 387 -5.38 -1.29 -9.51
N SER A 388 -4.89 -0.86 -8.33
CA SER A 388 -3.89 0.22 -8.25
C SER A 388 -2.54 -0.22 -8.77
N ASP A 389 -2.10 -1.44 -8.44
CA ASP A 389 -0.83 -1.97 -8.93
C ASP A 389 -0.86 -2.13 -10.46
N TYR A 390 -1.99 -2.58 -11.01
CA TYR A 390 -2.21 -2.63 -12.46
C TYR A 390 -2.22 -1.23 -13.09
N PHE A 391 -2.97 -0.28 -12.54
CA PHE A 391 -3.07 1.08 -13.08
C PHE A 391 -1.73 1.81 -13.02
N ALA A 392 -1.02 1.76 -11.90
CA ALA A 392 0.27 2.43 -11.75
C ALA A 392 1.34 1.81 -12.67
N SER A 393 1.26 0.51 -12.92
CA SER A 393 2.16 -0.19 -13.86
C SER A 393 1.79 0.04 -15.32
N ASN A 394 0.50 0.15 -15.63
CA ASN A 394 -0.08 0.25 -16.98
C ASN A 394 -1.10 1.40 -17.08
N PRO A 395 -0.71 2.66 -16.84
CA PRO A 395 -1.67 3.76 -16.79
C PRO A 395 -2.27 4.02 -18.18
N THR A 396 -3.50 4.53 -18.20
CA THR A 396 -4.20 4.93 -19.43
C THR A 396 -3.74 6.29 -19.98
N VAL A 397 -2.84 6.94 -19.26
CA VAL A 397 -2.10 8.15 -19.64
C VAL A 397 -0.60 7.85 -19.61
N PRO A 398 0.27 8.62 -20.30
CA PRO A 398 1.71 8.38 -20.24
C PRO A 398 2.23 8.39 -18.80
N LYS A 399 2.84 7.28 -18.37
CA LYS A 399 3.27 7.06 -16.98
C LYS A 399 4.16 8.18 -16.44
N GLN A 400 5.10 8.65 -17.26
CA GLN A 400 6.04 9.71 -16.90
C GLN A 400 5.34 11.06 -16.69
N GLN A 401 4.08 11.20 -17.11
CA GLN A 401 3.30 12.40 -16.91
C GLN A 401 2.40 12.38 -15.68
N ILE A 402 2.32 11.26 -14.97
CA ILE A 402 1.70 11.25 -13.64
C ILE A 402 2.68 11.92 -12.67
N VAL A 403 2.29 13.09 -12.15
CA VAL A 403 3.16 13.93 -11.30
C VAL A 403 3.00 13.64 -9.82
N ALA A 404 1.82 13.18 -9.42
CA ALA A 404 1.47 12.89 -8.04
C ALA A 404 0.25 11.97 -7.95
N ASN A 405 0.14 11.30 -6.81
CA ASN A 405 -1.04 10.54 -6.42
C ASN A 405 -1.65 11.07 -5.11
N LEU A 406 -2.97 11.14 -5.04
CA LEU A 406 -3.75 11.40 -3.84
C LEU A 406 -4.69 10.22 -3.59
N CYS A 407 -4.40 9.44 -2.57
CA CYS A 407 -5.20 8.29 -2.18
C CYS A 407 -6.13 8.65 -1.03
N LEU A 408 -7.34 8.13 -1.08
CA LEU A 408 -8.28 8.21 0.04
C LEU A 408 -9.04 6.90 0.17
N ASP A 409 -8.93 6.33 1.37
CA ASP A 409 -9.66 5.15 1.81
C ASP A 409 -9.84 5.36 3.31
N MET A 410 -10.98 4.92 3.86
CA MET A 410 -11.34 4.98 5.28
C MET A 410 -10.75 6.17 6.06
N PRO A 411 -11.11 7.43 5.72
CA PRO A 411 -10.52 8.60 6.37
C PRO A 411 -10.88 8.73 7.86
N PHE A 412 -11.75 7.87 8.39
CA PHE A 412 -12.27 7.86 9.77
C PHE A 412 -12.93 9.18 10.19
N PHE A 413 -14.25 9.28 10.05
CA PHE A 413 -15.02 10.49 10.38
C PHE A 413 -16.19 10.13 11.30
N PHE A 414 -15.89 9.56 12.47
CA PHE A 414 -16.87 9.28 13.55
C PHE A 414 -16.76 10.28 14.71
N HIS A 415 -16.00 11.36 14.50
CA HIS A 415 -15.81 12.50 15.37
C HIS A 415 -15.41 13.71 14.52
N PRO A 416 -15.45 14.94 15.09
CA PRO A 416 -14.96 16.13 14.39
C PRO A 416 -13.51 15.96 13.92
N LEU A 417 -13.23 16.39 12.69
CA LEU A 417 -11.87 16.35 12.14
C LEU A 417 -11.04 17.52 12.68
N LEU A 418 -10.25 17.31 13.73
CA LEU A 418 -9.41 18.37 14.33
C LEU A 418 -7.94 18.25 13.94
N ASP A 419 -7.50 17.05 13.59
CA ASP A 419 -6.17 16.75 13.12
C ASP A 419 -6.19 15.69 12.00
N ILE A 420 -5.13 15.67 11.21
CA ILE A 420 -4.90 14.69 10.15
C ILE A 420 -3.52 14.07 10.26
N VAL A 421 -3.39 12.85 9.74
CA VAL A 421 -2.12 12.20 9.44
C VAL A 421 -2.00 12.06 7.93
N PRO A 422 -1.29 12.98 7.25
CA PRO A 422 -1.09 12.96 5.80
C PRO A 422 0.13 12.11 5.45
N TYR A 423 -0.05 10.78 5.47
CA TYR A 423 1.03 9.84 5.15
C TYR A 423 1.60 10.13 3.76
N GLY A 424 2.93 10.19 3.65
CA GLY A 424 3.61 10.52 2.40
C GLY A 424 4.06 11.97 2.28
N SER A 425 3.47 12.88 3.05
CA SER A 425 3.82 14.31 3.02
C SER A 425 5.26 14.58 3.43
N GLU A 426 5.81 13.77 4.34
CA GLU A 426 7.19 13.86 4.81
C GLU A 426 8.23 13.43 3.76
N HIS A 427 7.79 12.74 2.70
CA HIS A 427 8.68 12.15 1.70
C HIS A 427 8.90 13.05 0.46
N SER A 428 8.09 14.08 0.26
CA SER A 428 8.13 14.89 -0.98
C SER A 428 7.85 16.38 -0.78
N SER A 429 8.05 17.17 -1.83
CA SER A 429 7.71 18.59 -1.87
C SER A 429 6.20 18.89 -1.76
N MET A 430 5.34 17.86 -1.85
CA MET A 430 3.89 18.01 -1.63
C MET A 430 3.52 18.45 -0.21
N LYS A 431 4.46 18.37 0.74
CA LYS A 431 4.29 18.85 2.11
C LYS A 431 3.70 20.26 2.18
N GLY A 432 4.16 21.18 1.33
CA GLY A 432 3.68 22.56 1.33
C GLY A 432 2.20 22.68 0.97
N ALA A 433 1.71 21.88 0.01
CA ALA A 433 0.30 21.85 -0.36
C ALA A 433 -0.57 21.28 0.78
N VAL A 434 -0.07 20.26 1.48
CA VAL A 434 -0.72 19.68 2.66
C VAL A 434 -0.81 20.70 3.80
N GLU A 435 0.30 21.38 4.13
CA GLU A 435 0.33 22.40 5.20
C GLU A 435 -0.62 23.57 4.90
N ALA A 436 -0.65 24.05 3.65
CA ALA A 436 -1.56 25.12 3.25
C ALA A 436 -3.04 24.70 3.33
N ALA A 437 -3.38 23.50 2.82
CA ALA A 437 -4.74 22.98 2.90
C ALA A 437 -5.19 22.76 4.35
N ALA A 438 -4.34 22.15 5.17
CA ALA A 438 -4.62 21.92 6.60
C ALA A 438 -4.85 23.24 7.35
N SER A 439 -4.01 24.24 7.11
CA SER A 439 -4.16 25.57 7.70
C SER A 439 -5.47 26.25 7.27
N PHE A 440 -5.87 26.13 6.01
CA PHE A 440 -7.13 26.73 5.53
C PHE A 440 -8.36 26.05 6.12
N VAL A 441 -8.35 24.72 6.19
CA VAL A 441 -9.44 23.93 6.76
C VAL A 441 -9.46 24.04 8.29
N GLY A 442 -8.37 24.50 8.91
CA GLY A 442 -8.25 24.65 10.37
C GLY A 442 -8.06 23.31 11.09
N VAL A 443 -7.30 22.39 10.49
CA VAL A 443 -6.92 21.10 11.09
C VAL A 443 -5.42 21.07 11.38
N GLN A 444 -5.04 20.39 12.45
CA GLN A 444 -3.64 20.17 12.78
C GLN A 444 -3.05 19.03 11.96
N ILE A 445 -1.73 19.06 11.74
CA ILE A 445 -1.01 17.91 11.19
C ILE A 445 -0.39 17.16 12.37
N ALA A 446 -0.90 15.96 12.65
CA ALA A 446 -0.41 15.09 13.69
C ALA A 446 0.70 14.17 13.19
N LYS A 447 1.49 13.64 14.13
CA LYS A 447 2.36 12.49 13.86
C LYS A 447 1.51 11.23 13.76
N ASP A 448 2.02 10.21 13.06
CA ASP A 448 1.40 8.88 13.05
C ASP A 448 1.25 8.34 14.49
N PRO A 449 0.02 8.10 14.97
CA PRO A 449 -0.22 7.58 16.31
C PRO A 449 0.01 6.07 16.43
N ILE A 450 0.13 5.35 15.31
CA ILE A 450 0.24 3.89 15.22
C ILE A 450 1.36 3.47 14.23
N PRO A 451 2.60 3.97 14.40
CA PRO A 451 3.69 3.75 13.44
C PRO A 451 4.02 2.27 13.22
N GLU A 452 3.76 1.40 14.19
CA GLU A 452 3.93 -0.04 14.07
C GLU A 452 2.98 -0.72 13.07
N GLN A 453 1.89 -0.04 12.69
CA GLN A 453 0.94 -0.50 11.67
C GLN A 453 1.41 -0.21 10.25
N SER A 454 2.43 0.65 10.07
CA SER A 454 3.04 1.01 8.78
C SER A 454 2.01 1.40 7.71
N VAL A 455 1.09 2.28 8.09
CA VAL A 455 -0.10 2.65 7.30
C VAL A 455 0.26 3.18 5.91
N PHE A 456 1.38 3.90 5.75
CA PHE A 456 1.87 4.41 4.46
C PHE A 456 2.17 3.33 3.40
N MET A 457 2.18 2.05 3.78
CA MET A 457 2.47 0.95 2.84
C MET A 457 1.27 0.03 2.58
N ARG A 458 0.08 0.40 3.06
CA ARG A 458 -1.06 -0.51 3.21
C ARG A 458 -2.29 -0.18 2.36
N SER A 459 -2.19 0.76 1.43
CA SER A 459 -3.30 1.15 0.57
C SER A 459 -2.79 1.56 -0.82
N ASP A 460 -3.70 1.92 -1.72
CA ASP A 460 -3.48 2.05 -3.16
C ASP A 460 -2.38 3.03 -3.58
N HIS A 461 -2.14 4.09 -2.80
CA HIS A 461 -1.03 5.03 -3.05
C HIS A 461 0.33 4.33 -3.15
N PHE A 462 0.55 3.25 -2.41
CA PHE A 462 1.85 2.59 -2.40
C PHE A 462 2.19 1.96 -3.76
N SER A 463 1.17 1.57 -4.53
CA SER A 463 1.34 1.14 -5.92
C SER A 463 1.99 2.24 -6.78
N PHE A 464 1.67 3.53 -6.54
CA PHE A 464 2.28 4.67 -7.23
C PHE A 464 3.69 4.98 -6.69
N VAL A 465 3.90 4.88 -5.38
CA VAL A 465 5.23 5.04 -4.76
C VAL A 465 6.24 4.06 -5.36
N ARG A 466 5.86 2.80 -5.57
CA ARG A 466 6.70 1.79 -6.24
C ARG A 466 7.09 2.15 -7.67
N GLN A 467 6.29 2.99 -8.33
CA GLN A 467 6.56 3.50 -9.68
C GLN A 467 7.32 4.83 -9.66
N GLY A 468 7.79 5.28 -8.50
CA GLY A 468 8.55 6.51 -8.32
C GLY A 468 7.69 7.78 -8.25
N ILE A 469 6.37 7.65 -8.16
CA ILE A 469 5.43 8.78 -8.13
C ILE A 469 5.18 9.20 -6.68
N PRO A 470 5.43 10.47 -6.30
CA PRO A 470 5.08 10.99 -4.98
C PRO A 470 3.58 10.82 -4.70
N ALA A 471 3.24 10.35 -3.51
CA ALA A 471 1.86 10.06 -3.16
C ALA A 471 1.51 10.51 -1.73
N ILE A 472 0.29 10.98 -1.54
CA ILE A 472 -0.27 11.35 -0.23
C ILE A 472 -1.48 10.47 0.06
N TYR A 473 -1.58 10.01 1.30
CA TYR A 473 -2.72 9.29 1.84
C TYR A 473 -3.18 9.96 3.13
N VAL A 474 -4.28 10.70 3.06
CA VAL A 474 -4.78 11.48 4.20
C VAL A 474 -5.72 10.62 5.05
N LYS A 475 -5.42 10.54 6.34
CA LYS A 475 -6.30 9.97 7.38
C LYS A 475 -6.61 11.03 8.43
N SER A 476 -7.70 10.85 9.17
CA SER A 476 -7.90 11.55 10.44
C SER A 476 -6.79 11.20 11.43
N GLY A 477 -6.42 12.18 12.26
CA GLY A 477 -5.69 11.93 13.49
C GLY A 477 -6.60 11.40 14.60
N SER A 478 -6.15 11.56 15.84
CA SER A 478 -6.80 10.96 17.02
C SER A 478 -7.51 11.97 17.90
N THR A 479 -7.52 13.26 17.51
CA THR A 479 -8.10 14.33 18.31
C THR A 479 -9.61 14.42 18.09
N THR A 480 -10.40 14.16 19.14
CA THR A 480 -11.88 14.07 19.08
C THR A 480 -12.60 15.37 19.46
N GLY A 481 -11.91 16.28 20.17
CA GLY A 481 -12.51 17.52 20.69
C GLY A 481 -13.27 17.33 22.00
N ASP A 482 -13.27 16.13 22.56
CA ASP A 482 -13.86 15.78 23.86
C ASP A 482 -12.94 14.81 24.62
N SER A 483 -13.46 14.13 25.64
CA SER A 483 -12.69 13.21 26.49
C SER A 483 -12.47 11.82 25.87
N ARG A 484 -13.02 11.53 24.69
CA ARG A 484 -12.86 10.22 24.04
C ARG A 484 -11.46 10.10 23.41
N ASP A 485 -10.89 8.91 23.50
CA ASP A 485 -9.63 8.56 22.82
C ASP A 485 -9.90 8.15 21.37
N GLY A 486 -9.52 9.00 20.40
CA GLY A 486 -9.72 8.74 18.98
C GLY A 486 -8.93 7.53 18.45
N THR A 487 -7.75 7.26 19.00
CA THR A 487 -6.96 6.07 18.64
C THR A 487 -7.71 4.82 19.09
N LYS A 488 -8.22 4.82 20.33
CA LYS A 488 -9.02 3.70 20.85
C LYS A 488 -10.30 3.51 20.04
N LEU A 489 -11.02 4.59 19.70
CA LEU A 489 -12.21 4.52 18.84
C LEU A 489 -11.89 3.85 17.49
N ASN A 490 -10.77 4.21 16.87
CA ASN A 490 -10.34 3.60 15.61
C ASN A 490 -10.04 2.11 15.77
N LEU A 491 -9.27 1.75 16.81
CA LEU A 491 -8.89 0.36 17.06
C LEU A 491 -10.09 -0.52 17.42
N ASP A 492 -11.02 -0.01 18.23
CA ASP A 492 -12.25 -0.72 18.59
C ASP A 492 -13.11 -0.96 17.35
N TRP A 493 -13.32 0.08 16.52
CA TRP A 493 -14.06 -0.04 15.26
C TRP A 493 -13.40 -1.07 14.31
N ARG A 494 -12.07 -1.04 14.21
CA ARG A 494 -11.32 -2.02 13.40
C ARG A 494 -11.45 -3.45 13.92
N ALA A 495 -11.66 -3.63 15.21
CA ALA A 495 -11.82 -4.95 15.81
C ALA A 495 -13.25 -5.50 15.64
N SER A 496 -14.26 -4.64 15.61
CA SER A 496 -15.67 -5.07 15.63
C SER A 496 -16.42 -4.93 14.30
N THR A 497 -16.01 -3.98 13.45
CA THR A 497 -16.83 -3.50 12.32
C THR A 497 -16.11 -3.63 10.98
N TYR A 498 -14.82 -3.32 10.94
CA TYR A 498 -14.00 -3.44 9.73
C TYR A 498 -14.07 -4.84 9.10
N HIS A 499 -14.30 -4.91 7.78
CA HIS A 499 -14.42 -6.17 7.03
C HIS A 499 -15.53 -7.10 7.57
N THR A 500 -16.60 -6.54 8.11
CA THR A 500 -17.79 -7.28 8.53
C THR A 500 -19.06 -6.65 7.97
N PRO A 501 -20.19 -7.38 7.99
CA PRO A 501 -21.50 -6.82 7.65
C PRO A 501 -21.92 -5.63 8.53
N GLN A 502 -21.24 -5.36 9.63
CA GLN A 502 -21.52 -4.19 10.47
C GLN A 502 -20.93 -2.89 9.89
N ASP A 503 -20.11 -2.95 8.83
CA ASP A 503 -19.67 -1.75 8.11
C ASP A 503 -20.77 -1.24 7.16
N ASP A 504 -21.88 -0.81 7.76
CA ASP A 504 -23.10 -0.37 7.08
C ASP A 504 -23.38 1.14 7.29
N MET A 505 -24.51 1.64 6.80
CA MET A 505 -24.88 3.06 6.95
C MET A 505 -25.44 3.43 8.34
N ASN A 506 -25.55 2.49 9.29
CA ASN A 506 -26.09 2.73 10.65
C ASN A 506 -25.02 3.25 11.64
N GLN A 507 -23.81 3.49 11.14
CA GLN A 507 -22.69 3.99 11.92
C GLN A 507 -22.80 5.50 12.21
N PRO A 508 -22.17 6.01 13.28
CA PRO A 508 -22.29 7.41 13.70
C PRO A 508 -21.36 8.32 12.88
N PHE A 509 -21.58 8.42 11.57
CA PHE A 509 -20.80 9.28 10.68
C PHE A 509 -20.98 10.76 11.04
N ASP A 510 -19.87 11.47 11.19
CA ASP A 510 -19.79 12.92 11.26
C ASP A 510 -19.62 13.48 9.84
N TRP A 511 -20.72 13.89 9.23
CA TRP A 511 -20.74 14.42 7.88
C TRP A 511 -20.00 15.76 7.74
N SER A 512 -19.84 16.52 8.83
CA SER A 512 -19.03 17.74 8.81
C SER A 512 -17.54 17.39 8.72
N ALA A 513 -17.09 16.34 9.41
CA ALA A 513 -15.75 15.80 9.25
C ALA A 513 -15.52 15.24 7.83
N ALA A 514 -16.51 14.57 7.23
CA ALA A 514 -16.45 14.13 5.84
C ALA A 514 -16.28 15.33 4.87
N ALA A 515 -17.02 16.42 5.08
CA ALA A 515 -16.88 17.65 4.29
C ALA A 515 -15.47 18.26 4.41
N ARG A 516 -14.85 18.23 5.58
CA ARG A 516 -13.47 18.71 5.76
C ARG A 516 -12.45 17.83 5.04
N HIS A 517 -12.67 16.51 4.96
CA HIS A 517 -11.85 15.62 4.12
C HIS A 517 -11.99 15.94 2.62
N VAL A 518 -13.19 16.27 2.14
CA VAL A 518 -13.38 16.77 0.76
C VAL A 518 -12.54 18.03 0.52
N GLN A 519 -12.59 19.00 1.45
CA GLN A 519 -11.82 20.24 1.33
C GLN A 519 -10.32 19.96 1.24
N LEU A 520 -9.80 19.06 2.07
CA LEU A 520 -8.40 18.65 2.05
C LEU A 520 -8.02 17.99 0.71
N GLN A 521 -8.78 16.98 0.26
CA GLN A 521 -8.53 16.31 -1.02
C GLN A 521 -8.53 17.29 -2.20
N PHE A 522 -9.52 18.18 -2.24
CA PHE A 522 -9.62 19.19 -3.29
C PHE A 522 -8.45 20.18 -3.24
N LEU A 523 -8.17 20.78 -2.08
CA LEU A 523 -7.14 21.82 -1.96
C LEU A 523 -5.73 21.29 -2.17
N ILE A 524 -5.40 20.10 -1.64
CA ILE A 524 -4.07 19.50 -1.81
C ILE A 524 -3.80 19.27 -3.31
N GLY A 525 -4.72 18.64 -4.02
CA GLY A 525 -4.50 18.37 -5.45
C GLY A 525 -4.70 19.59 -6.34
N TYR A 526 -5.55 20.55 -5.98
CA TYR A 526 -5.63 21.84 -6.67
C TYR A 526 -4.28 22.57 -6.59
N LEU A 527 -3.71 22.72 -5.38
CA LEU A 527 -2.40 23.38 -5.21
C LEU A 527 -1.29 22.63 -5.97
N THR A 528 -1.31 21.30 -5.93
CA THR A 528 -0.38 20.45 -6.70
C THR A 528 -0.53 20.66 -8.21
N ALA A 529 -1.77 20.76 -8.70
CA ALA A 529 -2.07 20.98 -10.11
C ALA A 529 -1.73 22.41 -10.58
N GLN A 530 -1.69 23.38 -9.67
CA GLN A 530 -1.37 24.78 -9.97
C GLN A 530 0.14 25.09 -9.88
N ALA A 531 0.92 24.30 -9.16
CA ALA A 531 2.35 24.53 -8.94
C ALA A 531 3.13 24.66 -10.27
N ASN A 532 4.17 25.50 -10.32
CA ASN A 532 5.02 25.56 -11.53
C ASN A 532 5.83 24.28 -11.68
N GLU A 533 6.48 23.87 -10.60
CA GLU A 533 7.35 22.70 -10.56
C GLU A 533 6.56 21.42 -10.33
N ARG A 534 7.10 20.30 -10.83
CA ARG A 534 6.60 18.97 -10.50
C ARG A 534 6.89 18.64 -9.03
N PRO A 535 6.02 17.89 -8.35
CA PRO A 535 6.37 17.27 -7.08
C PRO A 535 7.62 16.40 -7.19
N VAL A 536 8.49 16.49 -6.20
CA VAL A 536 9.77 15.77 -6.15
C VAL A 536 9.96 15.13 -4.78
N TRP A 537 10.64 13.99 -4.75
CA TRP A 537 11.07 13.36 -3.50
C TRP A 537 12.09 14.24 -2.77
N ASN A 538 12.06 14.20 -1.44
CA ASN A 538 13.05 14.88 -0.62
C ASN A 538 14.44 14.25 -0.82
N LYS A 539 15.49 15.07 -0.75
CA LYS A 539 16.86 14.59 -0.91
C LYS A 539 17.19 13.56 0.18
N GLY A 540 17.65 12.37 -0.23
CA GLY A 540 17.97 11.27 0.68
C GLY A 540 16.74 10.49 1.17
N ASP A 541 15.55 10.76 0.63
CA ASP A 541 14.36 9.97 0.95
C ASP A 541 14.53 8.50 0.54
N PHE A 542 14.07 7.59 1.38
CA PHE A 542 14.20 6.16 1.16
C PHE A 542 13.44 5.70 -0.09
N PHE A 543 12.18 6.12 -0.25
CA PHE A 543 11.37 5.73 -1.39
C PHE A 543 11.80 6.45 -2.66
N GLY A 544 12.18 7.72 -2.56
CA GLY A 544 12.78 8.47 -3.66
C GLY A 544 14.07 7.83 -4.19
N THR A 545 14.95 7.38 -3.30
CA THR A 545 16.19 6.68 -3.71
C THR A 545 15.90 5.31 -4.30
N LYS A 546 14.91 4.60 -3.76
CA LYS A 546 14.59 3.22 -4.14
C LYS A 546 13.81 3.12 -5.45
N PHE A 547 12.84 4.02 -5.66
CA PHE A 547 11.90 3.97 -6.76
C PHE A 547 11.94 5.20 -7.67
N GLY A 548 12.42 6.35 -7.18
CA GLY A 548 12.38 7.63 -7.90
C GLY A 548 13.48 7.85 -8.94
N GLY A 549 14.42 6.92 -9.10
CA GLY A 549 15.40 6.99 -10.19
C GLY A 549 14.76 6.70 -11.55
N ASN A 550 15.24 7.37 -12.61
CA ASN A 550 14.99 7.00 -14.01
C ASN A 550 15.58 5.61 -14.31
N ASN A 551 15.09 4.55 -13.67
CA ASN A 551 15.33 3.19 -14.12
C ASN A 551 14.20 2.84 -15.09
N PRO A 552 14.44 2.86 -16.40
CA PRO A 552 13.49 2.31 -17.34
C PRO A 552 13.39 0.82 -17.05
N ILE A 553 12.26 0.39 -16.48
CA ILE A 553 11.77 -0.99 -16.52
C ILE A 553 12.65 -2.00 -15.77
N ARG A 554 12.09 -2.62 -14.72
CA ARG A 554 12.37 -4.02 -14.42
C ARG A 554 11.17 -4.84 -14.83
#